data_AF-A0A936CR79-F1
#
_entry.id   AF-A0A936CR79-F1
#
_cell.length_a   1.000
_cell.length_b   1.000
_cell.length_c   1.000
_cell.angle_alpha   90.00
_cell.angle_beta   90.00
_cell.angle_gamma   90.00
#
_symmetry.space_group_name_H-M   'P 1'
#
loop_
_entity.id
_entity.type
_entity.pdbx_description
1 polymer ?
#
loop_
_entity_poly.entity_id
_entity_poly.type
_entity_poly.pdbx_seq_one_letter_code
_entity_poly.pdbx_strand_id
1 'polypeptide(L)'
;MAEDSALLQTAQANAGAFVVHFAFDQATLDSEALGVIAAAAQEFQRSGSARIAVRGHTDTSGNSAYNQALSERREQAVADELLRQGVPATALTSEAVGETDLAVATPDGVPEQANRRVEIVIDQPPALVAAVAPAPAPAPAPAPVEAAPPPQKKHDRIFSLGGFYGFNLEDEAGHTSHLGGLNFAVDVPVMPWLSVGAEQAGFYHFDTPNDGFGGRTVASLDFTMGDSDDFRPYIGGNFGYLYGSGFNDDFIAGPEVGLLSGPFIAKLAYDIPFNRDMDEGIINTTIGFRF
;
A
#
# COMPACT_ATOMS: atom_id res chain seq x y z
N MET A 1 -5.87 54.35 -4.99
CA MET A 1 -4.63 53.64 -5.37
C MET A 1 -4.22 52.55 -4.38
N ALA A 2 -5.05 52.18 -3.38
CA ALA A 2 -4.74 51.08 -2.45
C ALA A 2 -5.54 49.80 -2.74
N GLU A 3 -6.61 49.87 -3.53
CA GLU A 3 -7.52 48.74 -3.78
C GLU A 3 -7.11 47.90 -5.00
N ASP A 4 -6.43 48.49 -5.97
CA ASP A 4 -5.94 47.80 -7.18
C ASP A 4 -4.69 46.94 -6.92
N SER A 5 -3.96 47.22 -5.83
CA SER A 5 -2.81 46.43 -5.40
C SER A 5 -3.20 45.17 -4.61
N ALA A 6 -4.39 45.12 -4.02
CA ALA A 6 -4.87 43.93 -3.32
C ALA A 6 -5.30 42.82 -4.29
N LEU A 7 -5.86 43.19 -5.45
CA LEU A 7 -6.26 42.23 -6.49
C LEU A 7 -5.07 41.68 -7.30
N LEU A 8 -3.98 42.45 -7.43
CA LEU A 8 -2.72 41.96 -8.00
C LEU A 8 -1.95 41.03 -7.04
N GLN A 9 -2.17 41.14 -5.72
CA GLN A 9 -1.60 40.22 -4.73
C GLN A 9 -2.26 38.83 -4.79
N THR A 10 -3.54 38.75 -5.17
CA THR A 10 -4.27 37.48 -5.30
C THR A 10 -3.91 36.71 -6.57
N ALA A 11 -3.39 37.39 -7.61
CA ALA A 11 -3.05 36.77 -8.89
C ALA A 11 -1.59 36.31 -9.02
N GLN A 12 -0.72 36.59 -8.04
CA GLN A 12 0.72 36.31 -8.11
C GLN A 12 1.22 35.21 -7.16
N ALA A 13 0.34 34.30 -6.71
CA ALA A 13 0.72 33.18 -5.84
C ALA A 13 0.57 31.77 -6.50
N ASN A 14 0.34 31.67 -7.81
CA ASN A 14 0.22 30.37 -8.50
C ASN A 14 1.56 29.82 -9.01
N ALA A 15 2.63 29.95 -8.22
CA ALA A 15 3.86 29.20 -8.42
C ALA A 15 3.80 27.95 -7.52
N GLY A 16 3.04 26.93 -7.95
CA GLY A 16 2.91 25.66 -7.22
C GLY A 16 1.49 25.18 -6.92
N ALA A 17 0.48 25.63 -7.67
CA ALA A 17 -0.89 25.11 -7.55
C ALA A 17 -1.14 23.94 -8.52
N PHE A 18 -1.57 22.81 -7.98
CA PHE A 18 -1.93 21.60 -8.73
C PHE A 18 -3.39 21.23 -8.45
N VAL A 19 -4.08 20.69 -9.46
CA VAL A 19 -5.50 20.35 -9.34
C VAL A 19 -5.72 18.90 -9.74
N VAL A 20 -6.32 18.13 -8.83
CA VAL A 20 -6.71 16.73 -9.04
C VAL A 20 -8.20 16.66 -9.23
N HIS A 21 -8.68 16.11 -10.35
CA HIS A 21 -10.10 15.95 -10.62
C HIS A 21 -10.60 14.55 -10.27
N PHE A 22 -11.89 14.46 -9.92
CA PHE A 22 -12.55 13.21 -9.55
C PHE A 22 -13.78 12.93 -10.39
N ALA A 23 -14.01 11.64 -10.64
CA ALA A 23 -15.27 11.16 -11.19
C ALA A 23 -16.45 11.45 -10.23
N PHE A 24 -17.66 11.41 -10.80
CA PHE A 24 -18.88 11.59 -10.02
C PHE A 24 -18.93 10.56 -8.89
N ASP A 25 -19.22 11.05 -7.68
CA ASP A 25 -19.38 10.25 -6.47
C ASP A 25 -18.19 9.38 -6.05
N GLN A 26 -16.99 9.70 -6.53
CA GLN A 26 -15.78 8.92 -6.25
C GLN A 26 -14.71 9.74 -5.54
N ALA A 27 -13.90 9.05 -4.74
CA ALA A 27 -12.68 9.54 -4.12
C ALA A 27 -11.44 8.72 -4.53
N THR A 28 -11.58 7.87 -5.55
CA THR A 28 -10.49 7.04 -6.08
C THR A 28 -9.55 7.89 -6.94
N LEU A 29 -8.24 7.73 -6.75
CA LEU A 29 -7.22 8.37 -7.58
C LEU A 29 -6.95 7.50 -8.82
N ASP A 30 -7.14 8.07 -10.00
CA ASP A 30 -6.74 7.43 -11.26
C ASP A 30 -5.28 7.73 -11.62
N SER A 31 -4.80 7.20 -12.74
CA SER A 31 -3.42 7.40 -13.18
C SER A 31 -3.06 8.87 -13.47
N GLU A 32 -4.04 9.68 -13.90
CA GLU A 32 -3.81 11.10 -14.18
C GLU A 32 -3.67 11.86 -12.86
N ALA A 33 -4.56 11.61 -11.91
CA ALA A 33 -4.49 12.14 -10.55
C ALA A 33 -3.15 11.80 -9.87
N LEU A 34 -2.71 10.54 -9.94
CA LEU A 34 -1.42 10.12 -9.41
C LEU A 34 -0.25 10.86 -10.07
N GLY A 35 -0.32 11.11 -11.38
CA GLY A 35 0.68 11.88 -12.11
C GLY A 35 0.77 13.34 -11.64
N VAL A 36 -0.37 13.99 -11.42
CA VAL A 36 -0.44 15.37 -10.90
C VAL A 36 0.10 15.46 -9.47
N ILE A 37 -0.26 14.51 -8.60
CA ILE A 37 0.20 14.49 -7.21
C ILE A 37 1.72 14.27 -7.14
N ALA A 38 2.26 13.38 -7.98
CA ALA A 38 3.69 13.17 -8.09
C ALA A 38 4.43 14.44 -8.54
N ALA A 39 3.87 15.20 -9.49
CA ALA A 39 4.43 16.48 -9.91
C ALA A 39 4.42 17.51 -8.77
N ALA A 40 3.36 17.56 -7.96
CA ALA A 40 3.27 18.43 -6.79
C ALA A 40 4.33 18.08 -5.72
N ALA A 41 4.50 16.79 -5.41
CA ALA A 41 5.52 16.34 -4.48
C ALA A 41 6.94 16.68 -4.94
N GLN A 42 7.22 16.55 -6.25
CA GLN A 42 8.51 16.95 -6.82
C GLN A 42 8.74 18.46 -6.71
N GLU A 43 7.72 19.28 -6.99
CA GLU A 43 7.83 20.73 -6.88
C GLU A 43 8.08 21.17 -5.43
N PHE A 44 7.45 20.51 -4.46
CA PHE A 44 7.71 20.74 -3.03
C PHE A 44 9.18 20.45 -2.68
N GLN A 45 9.72 19.32 -3.15
CA GLN A 45 11.11 18.94 -2.91
C GLN A 45 12.10 19.92 -3.58
N ARG A 46 11.78 20.44 -4.77
CA ARG A 46 12.63 21.40 -5.50
C ARG A 46 12.61 22.79 -4.89
N SER A 47 11.45 23.24 -4.46
CA SER A 47 11.26 24.59 -3.93
C SER A 47 11.80 24.76 -2.51
N GLY A 48 12.04 23.66 -1.78
CA GLY A 48 12.39 23.72 -0.36
C GLY A 48 11.29 24.39 0.48
N SER A 49 10.05 24.34 -0.02
CA SER A 49 8.89 25.01 0.59
C SER A 49 8.60 24.44 1.97
N ALA A 50 8.09 25.30 2.85
CA ALA A 50 7.82 24.91 4.22
C ALA A 50 6.47 24.20 4.39
N ARG A 51 5.51 24.42 3.47
CA ARG A 51 4.12 23.93 3.61
C ARG A 51 3.47 23.61 2.28
N ILE A 52 2.55 22.65 2.33
CA ILE A 52 1.60 22.28 1.28
C ILE A 52 0.20 22.31 1.91
N ALA A 53 -0.73 23.00 1.27
CA ALA A 53 -2.15 22.95 1.60
C ALA A 53 -2.91 22.06 0.61
N VAL A 54 -3.74 21.15 1.11
CA VAL A 54 -4.61 20.27 0.33
C VAL A 54 -6.05 20.64 0.65
N ARG A 55 -6.82 21.04 -0.36
CA ARG A 55 -8.21 21.50 -0.20
C ARG A 55 -9.17 20.68 -1.03
N GLY A 56 -10.14 20.03 -0.40
CA GLY A 56 -11.13 19.18 -1.07
C GLY A 56 -12.44 19.91 -1.39
N HIS A 57 -12.92 19.73 -2.62
CA HIS A 57 -14.15 20.34 -3.13
C HIS A 57 -15.09 19.30 -3.77
N THR A 58 -16.37 19.66 -3.84
CA THR A 58 -17.42 18.90 -4.52
C THR A 58 -18.27 19.81 -5.41
N ASP A 59 -19.04 19.20 -6.30
CA ASP A 59 -20.11 19.90 -7.02
C ASP A 59 -21.39 19.94 -6.19
N THR A 60 -22.38 20.69 -6.67
CA THR A 60 -23.63 20.95 -5.96
C THR A 60 -24.68 19.83 -6.10
N SER A 61 -24.33 18.65 -6.64
CA SER A 61 -25.33 17.60 -6.95
C SER A 61 -25.88 16.89 -5.72
N GLY A 62 -25.10 16.82 -4.65
CA GLY A 62 -25.44 16.17 -3.39
C GLY A 62 -26.07 17.13 -2.38
N ASN A 63 -26.42 16.62 -1.19
CA ASN A 63 -26.73 17.49 -0.07
C ASN A 63 -25.43 17.96 0.60
N SER A 64 -25.46 19.13 1.24
CA SER A 64 -24.27 19.75 1.86
C SER A 64 -23.49 18.83 2.81
N ALA A 65 -24.16 18.06 3.66
CA ALA A 65 -23.49 17.13 4.59
C ALA A 65 -22.79 15.98 3.84
N TYR A 66 -23.41 15.47 2.78
CA TYR A 66 -22.83 14.47 1.91
C TYR A 66 -21.60 15.00 1.17
N ASN A 67 -21.73 16.20 0.60
CA ASN A 67 -20.70 16.89 -0.15
C ASN A 67 -19.49 17.23 0.73
N GLN A 68 -19.72 17.63 1.98
CA GLN A 68 -18.67 17.78 2.98
C GLN A 68 -17.90 16.47 3.20
N ALA A 69 -18.58 15.37 3.53
CA ALA A 69 -17.94 14.09 3.78
C ALA A 69 -17.22 13.52 2.53
N LEU A 70 -17.75 13.78 1.33
CA LEU A 70 -17.08 13.38 0.08
C LEU A 70 -15.83 14.21 -0.19
N SER A 71 -15.85 15.51 0.10
CA SER A 71 -14.67 16.37 -0.01
C SER A 71 -13.56 15.94 0.96
N GLU A 72 -13.91 15.52 2.19
CA GLU A 72 -12.97 14.97 3.18
C GLU A 72 -12.30 13.70 2.68
N ARG A 73 -13.06 12.76 2.11
CA ARG A 73 -12.48 11.53 1.55
C ARG A 73 -11.50 11.79 0.40
N ARG A 74 -11.80 12.77 -0.45
CA ARG A 74 -10.95 13.14 -1.60
C ARG A 74 -9.68 13.83 -1.15
N GLU A 75 -9.83 14.79 -0.25
CA GLU A 75 -8.72 15.51 0.38
C GLU A 75 -7.77 14.52 1.06
N GLN A 76 -8.30 13.64 1.90
CA GLN A 76 -7.51 12.61 2.58
C GLN A 76 -6.77 11.69 1.60
N ALA A 77 -7.43 11.24 0.51
CA ALA A 77 -6.78 10.41 -0.50
C ALA A 77 -5.57 11.11 -1.15
N VAL A 78 -5.69 12.41 -1.43
CA VAL A 78 -4.59 13.21 -1.98
C VAL A 78 -3.49 13.46 -0.95
N ALA A 79 -3.84 13.75 0.30
CA ALA A 79 -2.89 13.94 1.39
C ALA A 79 -2.07 12.66 1.65
N ASP A 80 -2.74 11.50 1.69
CA ASP A 80 -2.11 10.19 1.87
C ASP A 80 -1.13 9.87 0.73
N GLU A 81 -1.50 10.20 -0.51
CA GLU A 81 -0.60 10.02 -1.65
C GLU A 81 0.59 10.99 -1.58
N LEU A 82 0.41 12.25 -1.17
CA LEU A 82 1.52 13.19 -0.96
C LEU A 82 2.49 12.69 0.12
N LEU A 83 1.98 12.14 1.22
CA LEU A 83 2.78 11.47 2.25
C LEU A 83 3.59 10.30 1.65
N ARG A 84 2.93 9.46 0.83
CA ARG A 84 3.57 8.33 0.15
C ARG A 84 4.67 8.76 -0.83
N GLN A 85 4.54 9.95 -1.42
CA GLN A 85 5.54 10.58 -2.29
C GLN A 85 6.66 11.29 -1.51
N GLY A 86 6.67 11.18 -0.17
CA GLY A 86 7.74 11.67 0.69
C GLY A 86 7.57 13.11 1.18
N VAL A 87 6.39 13.70 1.03
CA VAL A 87 6.07 14.96 1.73
C VAL A 87 5.89 14.64 3.22
N PRO A 88 6.59 15.31 4.14
CA PRO A 88 6.43 15.05 5.57
C PRO A 88 5.06 15.56 6.05
N ALA A 89 4.42 14.81 6.95
CA ALA A 89 3.14 15.21 7.56
C ALA A 89 3.19 16.59 8.23
N THR A 90 4.36 17.00 8.74
CA THR A 90 4.58 18.31 9.35
C THR A 90 4.51 19.48 8.36
N ALA A 91 4.61 19.20 7.06
CA ALA A 91 4.47 20.19 6.00
C ALA A 91 3.06 20.20 5.38
N LEU A 92 2.19 19.24 5.71
CA LEU A 92 0.84 19.17 5.14
C LEU A 92 -0.20 19.85 6.03
N THR A 93 -1.09 20.59 5.40
CA THR A 93 -2.34 21.06 6.00
C THR A 93 -3.50 20.67 5.10
N SER A 94 -4.55 20.12 5.70
CA SER A 94 -5.68 19.50 5.04
C SER A 94 -6.96 20.23 5.39
N GLU A 95 -7.77 20.60 4.39
CA GLU A 95 -9.07 21.25 4.58
C GLU A 95 -10.10 20.70 3.59
N ALA A 96 -11.28 20.35 4.08
CA ALA A 96 -12.39 19.93 3.24
C ALA A 96 -13.51 20.96 3.33
N VAL A 97 -13.93 21.52 2.19
CA VAL A 97 -14.88 22.64 2.14
C VAL A 97 -16.20 22.29 1.46
N GLY A 98 -16.39 21.03 1.06
CA GLY A 98 -17.61 20.55 0.41
C GLY A 98 -17.94 21.35 -0.86
N GLU A 99 -19.17 21.85 -0.93
CA GLU A 99 -19.70 22.63 -2.07
C GLU A 99 -19.62 24.15 -1.85
N THR A 100 -18.95 24.60 -0.78
CA THR A 100 -18.98 26.02 -0.36
C THR A 100 -17.98 26.92 -1.11
N ASP A 101 -17.01 26.31 -1.82
CA ASP A 101 -15.96 27.01 -2.58
C ASP A 101 -15.84 26.40 -4.00
N LEU A 102 -16.74 26.81 -4.90
CA LEU A 102 -16.87 26.28 -6.25
C LEU A 102 -15.90 26.98 -7.22
N ALA A 103 -15.26 26.20 -8.11
CA ALA A 103 -14.48 26.76 -9.22
C ALA A 103 -15.39 27.37 -10.30
N VAL A 104 -16.55 26.75 -10.54
CA VAL A 104 -17.60 27.19 -11.45
C VAL A 104 -18.89 27.32 -10.65
N ALA A 105 -19.44 28.53 -10.58
CA ALA A 105 -20.69 28.75 -9.86
C ALA A 105 -21.84 27.97 -10.50
N THR A 106 -22.46 27.06 -9.74
CA THR A 106 -23.60 26.25 -10.17
C THR A 106 -24.75 26.34 -9.16
N PRO A 107 -26.01 26.26 -9.60
CA PRO A 107 -27.15 26.09 -8.70
C PRO A 107 -27.14 24.72 -7.99
N ASP A 108 -27.83 24.62 -6.86
CA ASP A 108 -28.06 23.35 -6.15
C ASP A 108 -28.61 22.26 -7.08
N GLY A 109 -28.08 21.05 -6.95
CA GLY A 109 -28.45 19.87 -7.73
C GLY A 109 -27.74 19.74 -9.10
N VAL A 110 -26.83 20.65 -9.44
CA VAL A 110 -26.14 20.61 -10.76
C VAL A 110 -24.77 19.93 -10.67
N PRO A 111 -24.51 18.88 -11.49
CA PRO A 111 -23.20 18.26 -11.59
C PRO A 111 -22.24 19.10 -12.43
N GLU A 112 -21.01 19.28 -11.93
CA GLU A 112 -19.97 20.04 -12.60
C GLU A 112 -18.59 19.43 -12.32
N GLN A 113 -17.90 19.00 -13.37
CA GLN A 113 -16.62 18.29 -13.25
C GLN A 113 -15.50 19.18 -12.73
N ALA A 114 -15.49 20.46 -13.12
CA ALA A 114 -14.49 21.40 -12.63
C ALA A 114 -14.57 21.58 -11.10
N ASN A 115 -15.76 21.43 -10.51
CA ASN A 115 -15.97 21.56 -9.06
C ASN A 115 -15.56 20.30 -8.28
N ARG A 116 -15.56 19.12 -8.91
CA ARG A 116 -15.10 17.87 -8.31
C ARG A 116 -13.58 17.79 -8.34
N ARG A 117 -12.94 18.55 -7.45
CA ARG A 117 -11.49 18.71 -7.42
C ARG A 117 -10.90 18.69 -6.02
N VAL A 118 -9.61 18.41 -5.96
CA VAL A 118 -8.74 18.76 -4.84
C VAL A 118 -7.66 19.69 -5.35
N GLU A 119 -7.45 20.79 -4.64
CA GLU A 119 -6.37 21.75 -4.91
C GLU A 119 -5.19 21.46 -3.98
N ILE A 120 -3.98 21.44 -4.55
CA ILE A 120 -2.72 21.31 -3.82
C ILE A 120 -1.96 22.62 -4.04
N VAL A 121 -1.72 23.36 -2.97
CA VAL A 121 -1.02 24.65 -3.02
C VAL A 121 0.29 24.54 -2.26
N ILE A 122 1.40 24.83 -2.93
CA ILE A 122 2.73 24.81 -2.32
C ILE A 122 3.12 26.24 -1.93
N ASP A 123 3.33 26.48 -0.63
CA ASP A 123 3.73 27.78 -0.11
C ASP A 123 5.21 28.02 -0.39
N GLN A 124 5.49 28.62 -1.55
CA GLN A 124 6.85 29.06 -1.87
C GLN A 124 7.20 30.33 -1.10
N PRO A 125 8.34 30.40 -0.39
CA PRO A 125 8.84 31.68 0.09
C PRO A 125 9.10 32.58 -1.12
N PRO A 126 8.78 33.90 -1.05
CA PRO A 126 8.88 34.78 -2.19
C PRO A 126 10.29 34.76 -2.77
N ALA A 127 10.39 34.46 -4.06
CA ALA A 127 11.64 34.38 -4.79
C ALA A 127 12.37 35.74 -4.72
N LEU A 128 13.33 35.85 -3.80
CA LEU A 128 14.30 36.95 -3.82
C LEU A 128 15.17 36.76 -5.06
N VAL A 129 14.91 37.62 -6.05
CA VAL A 129 15.69 37.86 -7.28
C VAL A 129 17.13 37.34 -7.20
N ALA A 130 17.45 36.39 -8.08
CA ALA A 130 18.76 35.78 -8.23
C ALA A 130 19.84 36.85 -8.51
N ALA A 131 20.57 37.27 -7.47
CA ALA A 131 21.81 37.99 -7.60
C ALA A 131 22.97 36.97 -7.52
N VAL A 132 23.80 36.97 -8.56
CA VAL A 132 24.99 36.14 -8.74
C VAL A 132 25.87 36.13 -7.48
N ALA A 133 26.04 34.96 -6.87
CA ALA A 133 27.05 34.71 -5.84
C ALA A 133 28.25 33.93 -6.45
N PRO A 134 29.50 34.21 -6.02
CA PRO A 134 30.69 33.59 -6.61
C PRO A 134 30.82 32.12 -6.16
N ALA A 135 31.57 31.35 -6.96
CA ALA A 135 31.76 29.91 -6.79
C ALA A 135 32.08 29.50 -5.34
N PRO A 136 31.46 28.44 -4.79
CA PRO A 136 31.74 27.99 -3.45
C PRO A 136 33.16 27.39 -3.37
N ALA A 137 33.88 27.71 -2.29
CA ALA A 137 35.11 27.03 -1.89
C ALA A 137 34.89 25.51 -1.77
N PRO A 138 35.93 24.67 -1.95
CA PRO A 138 35.75 23.22 -1.97
C PRO A 138 35.15 22.76 -0.63
N ALA A 139 33.97 22.14 -0.71
CA ALA A 139 33.35 21.49 0.44
C ALA A 139 34.31 20.44 1.02
N PRO A 140 34.31 20.20 2.34
CA PRO A 140 34.91 18.98 2.88
C PRO A 140 34.33 17.79 2.12
N ALA A 141 35.16 16.77 1.87
CA ALA A 141 34.73 15.57 1.15
C ALA A 141 33.35 15.12 1.67
N PRO A 142 32.40 14.80 0.77
CA PRO A 142 31.06 14.44 1.19
C PRO A 142 31.17 13.30 2.19
N ALA A 143 30.49 13.44 3.35
CA ALA A 143 30.05 12.25 4.05
C ALA A 143 29.33 11.37 3.02
N PRO A 144 29.47 10.04 3.06
CA PRO A 144 28.86 9.17 2.05
C PRO A 144 27.41 9.59 1.85
N VAL A 145 27.07 10.02 0.64
CA VAL A 145 25.70 10.33 0.26
C VAL A 145 24.93 9.04 0.52
N GLU A 146 24.05 9.04 1.52
CA GLU A 146 23.06 7.99 1.66
C GLU A 146 22.29 7.97 0.34
N ALA A 147 22.36 6.83 -0.36
CA ALA A 147 21.85 6.70 -1.70
C ALA A 147 20.40 7.18 -1.77
N ALA A 148 20.02 7.85 -2.87
CA ALA A 148 18.63 8.13 -3.18
C ALA A 148 17.77 6.90 -2.86
N PRO A 149 16.58 7.04 -2.25
CA PRO A 149 15.72 5.89 -2.00
C PRO A 149 15.60 5.11 -3.30
N PRO A 150 15.82 3.78 -3.28
CA PRO A 150 15.84 2.99 -4.49
C PRO A 150 14.54 3.24 -5.26
N PRO A 151 14.57 3.21 -6.61
CA PRO A 151 13.37 3.37 -7.41
C PRO A 151 12.27 2.50 -6.80
N GLN A 152 11.10 3.08 -6.50
CA GLN A 152 9.97 2.31 -5.95
C GLN A 152 9.82 1.09 -6.85
N LYS A 153 10.09 -0.09 -6.28
CA LYS A 153 10.02 -1.33 -7.05
C LYS A 153 8.63 -1.37 -7.63
N LYS A 154 8.53 -1.59 -8.95
CA LYS A 154 7.29 -2.04 -9.58
C LYS A 154 6.68 -3.10 -8.65
N HIS A 155 5.36 -3.09 -8.49
CA HIS A 155 4.63 -4.18 -7.82
C HIS A 155 4.80 -5.46 -8.64
N ASP A 156 6.01 -5.99 -8.63
CA ASP A 156 6.41 -7.19 -9.32
C ASP A 156 5.86 -8.35 -8.50
N ARG A 157 5.19 -9.25 -9.22
CA ARG A 157 4.67 -10.49 -8.65
C ARG A 157 5.86 -11.26 -8.08
N ILE A 158 5.73 -11.70 -6.84
CA ILE A 158 6.76 -12.47 -6.16
C ILE A 158 6.44 -13.93 -6.42
N PHE A 159 7.34 -14.64 -7.08
CA PHE A 159 7.24 -16.09 -7.21
C PHE A 159 8.13 -16.72 -6.13
N SER A 160 7.64 -17.76 -5.46
CA SER A 160 8.46 -18.51 -4.51
C SER A 160 8.39 -20.01 -4.71
N LEU A 161 9.50 -20.67 -4.38
CA LEU A 161 9.64 -22.11 -4.36
C LEU A 161 10.41 -22.50 -3.11
N GLY A 162 9.85 -23.41 -2.31
CA GLY A 162 10.46 -23.86 -1.07
C GLY A 162 10.22 -25.32 -0.77
N GLY A 163 11.06 -25.87 0.12
CA GLY A 163 10.80 -27.14 0.77
C GLY A 163 9.63 -26.96 1.74
N PHE A 164 8.63 -27.84 1.62
CA PHE A 164 7.46 -27.90 2.48
C PHE A 164 7.63 -29.05 3.48
N TYR A 165 7.48 -28.76 4.75
CA TYR A 165 7.40 -29.78 5.78
C TYR A 165 6.25 -29.48 6.73
N GLY A 166 5.48 -30.49 7.11
CA GLY A 166 4.42 -30.33 8.10
C GLY A 166 4.24 -31.57 8.95
N PHE A 167 3.51 -31.40 10.05
CA PHE A 167 3.12 -32.47 10.94
C PHE A 167 1.78 -32.11 11.60
N ASN A 168 0.95 -33.11 11.87
CA ASN A 168 -0.23 -32.92 12.70
C ASN A 168 0.14 -32.88 14.18
N LEU A 169 -0.69 -32.21 14.97
CA LEU A 169 -0.67 -32.39 16.42
C LEU A 169 -1.15 -33.80 16.77
N GLU A 170 -0.65 -34.36 17.88
CA GLU A 170 -0.98 -35.73 18.35
C GLU A 170 -2.50 -35.97 18.34
N ASP A 171 -2.95 -37.05 17.72
CA ASP A 171 -4.35 -37.48 17.81
C ASP A 171 -4.66 -38.05 19.21
N GLU A 172 -5.93 -38.37 19.48
CA GLU A 172 -6.35 -38.98 20.76
C GLU A 172 -5.61 -40.29 21.12
N ALA A 173 -4.96 -40.93 20.14
CA ALA A 173 -4.16 -42.14 20.29
C ALA A 173 -2.64 -41.86 20.41
N GLY A 174 -2.21 -40.59 20.37
CA GLY A 174 -0.82 -40.17 20.49
C GLY A 174 0.00 -40.37 19.21
N HIS A 175 -0.65 -40.48 18.05
CA HIS A 175 0.04 -40.63 16.77
C HIS A 175 0.34 -39.27 16.13
N THR A 176 1.56 -39.13 15.63
CA THR A 176 2.00 -38.01 14.77
C THR A 176 2.34 -38.56 13.39
N SER A 177 2.01 -37.78 12.38
CA SER A 177 2.25 -38.02 10.97
C SER A 177 2.91 -36.81 10.35
N HIS A 178 3.55 -37.02 9.20
CA HIS A 178 4.46 -36.05 8.62
C HIS A 178 4.25 -35.85 7.14
N LEU A 179 4.41 -34.61 6.69
CA LEU A 179 4.28 -34.18 5.31
C LEU A 179 5.64 -33.67 4.84
N GLY A 180 6.14 -34.20 3.72
CA GLY A 180 7.40 -33.73 3.12
C GLY A 180 7.22 -33.46 1.63
N GLY A 181 7.58 -32.28 1.17
CA GLY A 181 7.33 -31.91 -0.22
C GLY A 181 7.91 -30.56 -0.65
N LEU A 182 7.24 -29.95 -1.63
CA LEU A 182 7.58 -28.64 -2.17
C LEU A 182 6.34 -27.73 -2.10
N ASN A 183 6.56 -26.45 -1.84
CA ASN A 183 5.56 -25.40 -1.94
C ASN A 183 5.96 -24.41 -3.02
N PHE A 184 5.00 -24.03 -3.84
CA PHE A 184 5.12 -22.96 -4.81
C PHE A 184 4.10 -21.87 -4.48
N ALA A 185 4.52 -20.61 -4.46
CA ALA A 185 3.62 -19.48 -4.24
C ALA A 185 3.76 -18.39 -5.30
N VAL A 186 2.66 -17.67 -5.51
CA VAL A 186 2.63 -16.40 -6.24
C VAL A 186 1.98 -15.37 -5.36
N ASP A 187 2.75 -14.38 -4.92
CA ASP A 187 2.27 -13.27 -4.10
C ASP A 187 2.20 -12.00 -4.93
N VAL A 188 1.03 -11.38 -4.92
CA VAL A 188 0.78 -10.10 -5.58
C VAL A 188 0.69 -9.03 -4.51
N PRO A 189 1.70 -8.16 -4.37
CA PRO A 189 1.58 -7.02 -3.47
C PRO A 189 0.49 -6.09 -4.00
N VAL A 190 -0.59 -5.96 -3.22
CA VAL A 190 -1.73 -5.10 -3.55
C VAL A 190 -1.61 -3.75 -2.86
N MET A 191 -0.90 -3.69 -1.72
CA MET A 191 -0.49 -2.48 -1.01
C MET A 191 0.95 -2.65 -0.52
N PRO A 192 1.67 -1.57 -0.11
CA PRO A 192 3.01 -1.69 0.45
C PRO A 192 3.12 -2.67 1.65
N TRP A 193 2.04 -2.76 2.43
CA TRP A 193 1.91 -3.58 3.61
C TRP A 193 1.02 -4.82 3.41
N LEU A 194 0.42 -5.04 2.23
CA LEU A 194 -0.51 -6.15 1.98
C LEU A 194 -0.19 -6.89 0.68
N SER A 195 -0.10 -8.20 0.78
CA SER A 195 -0.03 -9.11 -0.37
C SER A 195 -1.22 -10.06 -0.39
N VAL A 196 -1.67 -10.39 -1.60
CA VAL A 196 -2.62 -11.47 -1.85
C VAL A 196 -1.86 -12.59 -2.55
N GLY A 197 -1.84 -13.77 -1.95
CA GLY A 197 -1.09 -14.90 -2.45
C GLY A 197 -1.96 -16.06 -2.90
N ALA A 198 -1.38 -16.91 -3.75
CA ALA A 198 -1.88 -18.24 -4.05
C ALA A 198 -0.74 -19.23 -3.90
N GLU A 199 -0.96 -20.31 -3.16
CA GLU A 199 0.04 -21.32 -2.88
C GLU A 199 -0.44 -22.71 -3.28
N GLN A 200 0.49 -23.49 -3.81
CA GLN A 200 0.32 -24.89 -4.14
C GLN A 200 1.47 -25.68 -3.54
N ALA A 201 1.17 -26.54 -2.57
CA ALA A 201 2.09 -27.55 -2.10
C ALA A 201 1.72 -28.93 -2.66
N GLY A 202 2.74 -29.69 -3.01
CA GLY A 202 2.66 -31.12 -3.29
C GLY A 202 3.61 -31.86 -2.36
N PHE A 203 3.12 -32.87 -1.66
CA PHE A 203 3.87 -33.56 -0.62
C PHE A 203 3.56 -35.05 -0.59
N TYR A 204 4.48 -35.78 0.03
CA TYR A 204 4.27 -37.15 0.46
C TYR A 204 3.92 -37.16 1.94
N HIS A 205 2.83 -37.83 2.29
CA HIS A 205 2.38 -38.06 3.66
C HIS A 205 2.86 -39.42 4.12
N PHE A 206 3.57 -39.45 5.25
CA PHE A 206 4.17 -40.66 5.82
C PHE A 206 3.91 -40.76 7.32
N ASP A 207 4.12 -41.97 7.84
CA ASP A 207 3.79 -42.36 9.21
C ASP A 207 2.27 -42.36 9.50
N THR A 208 1.50 -42.81 8.51
CA THR A 208 0.05 -43.02 8.62
C THR A 208 -0.36 -44.46 8.28
N PRO A 209 -1.60 -44.87 8.60
CA PRO A 209 -2.14 -46.14 8.09
C PRO A 209 -2.26 -46.21 6.56
N ASN A 210 -2.20 -45.07 5.85
CA ASN A 210 -2.39 -44.97 4.40
C ASN A 210 -1.50 -43.88 3.77
N ASP A 211 -0.19 -44.12 3.80
CA ASP A 211 0.81 -43.23 3.23
C ASP A 211 0.59 -42.99 1.72
N GLY A 212 0.99 -41.81 1.25
CA GLY A 212 1.02 -41.53 -0.17
C GLY A 212 1.06 -40.05 -0.52
N PHE A 213 0.68 -39.71 -1.75
CA PHE A 213 0.75 -38.35 -2.25
C PHE A 213 -0.48 -37.51 -1.88
N GLY A 214 -0.21 -36.26 -1.56
CA GLY A 214 -1.21 -35.24 -1.29
C GLY A 214 -0.80 -33.86 -1.81
N GLY A 215 -1.73 -32.94 -1.68
CA GLY A 215 -1.53 -31.56 -2.04
C GLY A 215 -2.36 -30.62 -1.17
N ARG A 216 -1.95 -29.35 -1.21
CA ARG A 216 -2.60 -28.24 -0.55
C ARG A 216 -2.66 -27.08 -1.52
N THR A 217 -3.85 -26.53 -1.71
CA THR A 217 -4.07 -25.33 -2.52
C THR A 217 -4.73 -24.28 -1.63
N VAL A 218 -4.08 -23.14 -1.43
CA VAL A 218 -4.61 -22.06 -0.58
C VAL A 218 -4.46 -20.70 -1.25
N ALA A 219 -5.33 -19.78 -0.86
CA ALA A 219 -5.12 -18.35 -1.02
C ALA A 219 -4.61 -17.77 0.30
N SER A 220 -3.73 -16.78 0.25
CA SER A 220 -3.19 -16.09 1.43
C SER A 220 -3.48 -14.59 1.41
N LEU A 221 -3.54 -14.00 2.60
CA LEU A 221 -3.54 -12.57 2.85
C LEU A 221 -2.42 -12.24 3.83
N ASP A 222 -1.40 -11.54 3.35
CA ASP A 222 -0.14 -11.36 4.09
C ASP A 222 0.14 -9.88 4.36
N PHE A 223 0.18 -9.54 5.63
CA PHE A 223 0.43 -8.20 6.15
C PHE A 223 1.91 -8.07 6.49
N THR A 224 2.66 -7.44 5.59
CA THR A 224 4.11 -7.30 5.75
C THR A 224 4.46 -6.07 6.57
N MET A 225 5.42 -6.24 7.47
CA MET A 225 5.96 -5.18 8.32
C MET A 225 7.33 -4.77 7.81
N GLY A 226 7.55 -3.47 7.67
CA GLY A 226 8.83 -2.89 7.26
C GLY A 226 9.00 -2.70 5.75
N ASP A 227 9.83 -1.71 5.43
CA ASP A 227 9.97 -1.16 4.08
C ASP A 227 11.27 -1.61 3.37
N SER A 228 12.14 -2.38 4.05
CA SER A 228 13.43 -2.82 3.52
C SER A 228 13.39 -4.27 3.02
N ASP A 229 13.95 -4.56 1.85
CA ASP A 229 13.96 -5.93 1.31
C ASP A 229 14.88 -6.92 2.04
N ASP A 230 15.75 -6.42 2.92
CA ASP A 230 16.71 -7.23 3.67
C ASP A 230 16.05 -8.04 4.80
N PHE A 231 14.97 -7.51 5.40
CA PHE A 231 14.27 -8.18 6.49
C PHE A 231 12.83 -7.66 6.60
N ARG A 232 11.85 -8.48 6.17
CA ARG A 232 10.42 -8.16 6.19
C ARG A 232 9.63 -9.29 6.84
N PRO A 233 9.35 -9.21 8.14
CA PRO A 233 8.42 -10.13 8.76
C PRO A 233 6.98 -9.84 8.29
N TYR A 234 6.15 -10.87 8.23
CA TYR A 234 4.73 -10.72 7.97
C TYR A 234 3.91 -11.62 8.89
N ILE A 235 2.66 -11.20 9.10
CA ILE A 235 1.59 -12.03 9.65
C ILE A 235 0.53 -12.15 8.59
N GLY A 236 -0.16 -13.29 8.55
CA GLY A 236 -1.17 -13.52 7.54
C GLY A 236 -2.15 -14.60 7.94
N GLY A 237 -2.98 -14.94 6.97
CA GLY A 237 -3.83 -16.10 7.05
C GLY A 237 -4.00 -16.72 5.68
N ASN A 238 -4.20 -18.03 5.68
CA ASN A 238 -4.50 -18.80 4.50
C ASN A 238 -5.87 -19.47 4.60
N PHE A 239 -6.47 -19.71 3.44
CA PHE A 239 -7.71 -20.43 3.29
C PHE A 239 -7.67 -21.28 2.03
N GLY A 240 -8.09 -22.53 2.13
CA GLY A 240 -8.15 -23.38 0.95
C GLY A 240 -8.48 -24.83 1.27
N TYR A 241 -7.82 -25.74 0.58
CA TYR A 241 -8.19 -27.15 0.54
C TYR A 241 -6.96 -28.06 0.63
N LEU A 242 -7.10 -29.12 1.42
CA LEU A 242 -6.13 -30.20 1.60
C LEU A 242 -6.70 -31.49 0.99
N TYR A 243 -5.93 -32.20 0.16
CA TYR A 243 -6.44 -33.35 -0.61
C TYR A 243 -5.38 -34.41 -0.96
N GLY A 244 -5.81 -35.68 -1.05
CA GLY A 244 -4.91 -36.84 -1.28
C GLY A 244 -4.96 -37.92 -0.19
N SER A 245 -3.90 -38.74 -0.12
CA SER A 245 -3.89 -39.94 0.73
C SER A 245 -3.38 -39.69 2.15
N GLY A 246 -3.95 -40.40 3.11
CA GLY A 246 -3.50 -40.41 4.50
C GLY A 246 -4.14 -39.34 5.39
N PHE A 247 -5.02 -38.51 4.84
CA PHE A 247 -5.87 -37.56 5.57
C PHE A 247 -7.28 -37.56 4.97
N ASN A 248 -8.24 -36.95 5.66
CA ASN A 248 -9.57 -36.69 5.11
C ASN A 248 -9.50 -35.36 4.33
N ASP A 249 -9.90 -35.38 3.06
CA ASP A 249 -9.97 -34.18 2.24
C ASP A 249 -10.91 -33.15 2.90
N ASP A 250 -10.41 -31.93 3.15
CA ASP A 250 -11.15 -30.93 3.90
C ASP A 250 -10.75 -29.49 3.53
N PHE A 251 -11.67 -28.57 3.81
CA PHE A 251 -11.35 -27.15 3.84
C PHE A 251 -10.48 -26.85 5.05
N ILE A 252 -9.50 -26.00 4.82
CA ILE A 252 -8.57 -25.54 5.85
C ILE A 252 -8.55 -24.02 5.89
N ALA A 253 -8.37 -23.48 7.09
CA ALA A 253 -8.01 -22.08 7.29
C ALA A 253 -7.02 -21.98 8.44
N GLY A 254 -6.08 -21.04 8.35
CA GLY A 254 -5.01 -20.99 9.32
C GLY A 254 -4.35 -19.63 9.42
N PRO A 255 -3.90 -19.23 10.62
CA PRO A 255 -2.95 -18.14 10.72
C PRO A 255 -1.59 -18.57 10.16
N GLU A 256 -0.84 -17.59 9.67
CA GLU A 256 0.55 -17.77 9.29
C GLU A 256 1.42 -16.60 9.71
N VAL A 257 2.71 -16.91 9.88
CA VAL A 257 3.77 -15.94 10.10
C VAL A 257 4.92 -16.28 9.18
N GLY A 258 5.59 -15.26 8.67
CA GLY A 258 6.76 -15.51 7.85
C GLY A 258 7.74 -14.36 7.85
N LEU A 259 8.85 -14.62 7.19
CA LEU A 259 9.97 -13.73 7.06
C LEU A 259 10.49 -13.79 5.63
N LEU A 260 10.59 -12.63 5.02
CA LEU A 260 11.24 -12.42 3.73
C LEU A 260 12.59 -11.74 4.02
N SER A 261 13.68 -12.29 3.52
CA SER A 261 15.02 -11.70 3.68
C SER A 261 15.82 -11.88 2.40
N GLY A 262 15.99 -10.80 1.64
CA GLY A 262 16.61 -10.88 0.31
C GLY A 262 15.89 -11.90 -0.57
N PRO A 263 16.58 -12.90 -1.16
CA PRO A 263 15.96 -13.95 -1.95
C PRO A 263 15.33 -15.07 -1.12
N PHE A 264 15.41 -15.03 0.21
CA PHE A 264 14.98 -16.13 1.07
C PHE A 264 13.57 -15.89 1.63
N ILE A 265 12.83 -16.97 1.80
CA ILE A 265 11.55 -17.03 2.50
C ILE A 265 11.62 -18.10 3.59
N ALA A 266 11.09 -17.77 4.76
CA ALA A 266 10.75 -18.71 5.81
C ALA A 266 9.31 -18.44 6.26
N LYS A 267 8.51 -19.49 6.37
CA LYS A 267 7.09 -19.42 6.73
C LYS A 267 6.73 -20.51 7.72
N LEU A 268 5.83 -20.20 8.63
CA LEU A 268 5.19 -21.13 9.56
C LEU A 268 3.69 -20.85 9.54
N ALA A 269 2.89 -21.89 9.30
CA ALA A 269 1.43 -21.80 9.30
C ALA A 269 0.82 -22.91 10.15
N TYR A 270 -0.38 -22.65 10.65
CA TYR A 270 -1.20 -23.64 11.36
C TYR A 270 -2.53 -23.81 10.64
N ASP A 271 -2.67 -24.88 9.88
CA ASP A 271 -3.88 -25.14 9.09
C ASP A 271 -4.91 -25.88 9.94
N ILE A 272 -6.09 -25.29 10.11
CA ILE A 272 -7.21 -25.84 10.89
C ILE A 272 -8.24 -26.42 9.92
N PRO A 273 -8.46 -27.75 9.91
CA PRO A 273 -9.50 -28.38 9.10
C PRO A 273 -10.89 -28.09 9.67
N PHE A 274 -11.88 -27.91 8.81
CA PHE A 274 -13.22 -27.45 9.20
C PHE A 274 -14.07 -28.54 9.85
N ASN A 275 -13.85 -29.79 9.48
CA ASN A 275 -14.59 -30.95 10.00
C ASN A 275 -13.82 -31.68 11.11
N ARG A 276 -12.85 -31.01 11.75
CA ARG A 276 -11.99 -31.54 12.82
C ARG A 276 -11.93 -30.56 13.99
N ASP A 277 -11.52 -31.06 15.15
CA ASP A 277 -11.33 -30.21 16.31
C ASP A 277 -10.08 -29.31 16.15
N MET A 278 -10.08 -28.15 16.81
CA MET A 278 -9.05 -27.11 16.61
C MET A 278 -7.64 -27.54 17.05
N ASP A 279 -7.52 -28.62 17.81
CA ASP A 279 -6.29 -29.26 18.29
C ASP A 279 -5.78 -30.35 17.35
N GLU A 280 -6.50 -30.67 16.27
CA GLU A 280 -6.07 -31.63 15.24
C GLU A 280 -5.49 -30.95 13.99
N GLY A 281 -5.06 -29.69 14.12
CA GLY A 281 -4.51 -28.92 13.01
C GLY A 281 -3.11 -29.37 12.59
N ILE A 282 -2.68 -28.86 11.44
CA ILE A 282 -1.38 -29.18 10.83
C ILE A 282 -0.46 -27.99 10.96
N ILE A 283 0.64 -28.16 11.68
CA ILE A 283 1.73 -27.19 11.67
C ILE A 283 2.56 -27.44 10.42
N ASN A 284 2.73 -26.44 9.56
CA ASN A 284 3.57 -26.55 8.38
C ASN A 284 4.54 -25.39 8.27
N THR A 285 5.69 -25.66 7.64
CA THR A 285 6.72 -24.70 7.37
C THR A 285 7.15 -24.77 5.90
N THR A 286 7.45 -23.61 5.34
CA THR A 286 8.11 -23.49 4.04
C THR A 286 9.40 -22.72 4.21
N ILE A 287 10.51 -23.30 3.73
CA ILE A 287 11.80 -22.60 3.63
C ILE A 287 12.23 -22.67 2.17
N GLY A 288 12.54 -21.51 1.58
CA GLY A 288 12.78 -21.47 0.15
C GLY A 288 13.35 -20.16 -0.35
N PHE A 289 13.13 -19.96 -1.64
CA PHE A 289 13.62 -18.82 -2.39
C PHE A 289 12.47 -18.09 -3.08
N ARG A 290 12.60 -16.77 -3.20
CA ARG A 290 11.72 -15.90 -3.98
C ARG A 290 12.48 -15.25 -5.14
N PHE A 291 11.80 -15.01 -6.26
CA PHE A 291 12.36 -14.43 -7.48
C PHE A 291 11.31 -13.69 -8.31
#